data_AF-A0A3Q7QAP1-F1
#
_entry.id   AF-A0A3Q7QAP1-F1
#
_cell.length_a   1.000
_cell.length_b   1.000
_cell.length_c   1.000
_cell.angle_alpha   90.00
_cell.angle_beta   90.00
_cell.angle_gamma   90.00
#
_symmetry.space_group_name_H-M   'P 1'
#
loop_
_entity.id
_entity.type
_entity.pdbx_description
1 polymer ?
#
loop_
_entity_poly.entity_id
_entity_poly.type
_entity_poly.pdbx_seq_one_letter_code
_entity_poly.pdbx_strand_id
1 'polypeptide(L)'
;MMSFVSLLLVGIMFPAIQAKQFRKCELSQVLKDMDGFGGIALPEWICTVFHTSGYDTQTIVSNNGSTEYGLFQINNKFWCRDNQILQSRNICDISCDKFLDDDLTDDMICAKKILDKEGIDCC
;
A
#
# COMPACT_ATOMS: atom_id res chain seq x y z
N MET A 1 9.08 9.22 -57.48
CA MET A 1 8.98 10.21 -56.39
C MET A 1 8.33 9.51 -55.20
N MET A 2 9.16 8.92 -54.34
CA MET A 2 8.72 8.25 -53.11
C MET A 2 8.59 9.31 -52.02
N SER A 3 7.44 9.39 -51.36
CA SER A 3 7.44 9.82 -49.95
C SER A 3 6.38 9.04 -49.21
N PHE A 4 6.87 8.12 -48.40
CA PHE A 4 6.11 7.19 -47.58
C PHE A 4 5.32 7.97 -46.53
N VAL A 5 3.99 7.79 -46.54
CA VAL A 5 3.13 8.21 -45.44
C VAL A 5 3.40 7.24 -44.28
N SER A 6 4.37 7.57 -43.43
CA SER A 6 4.63 6.80 -42.21
C SER A 6 3.57 7.12 -41.15
N LEU A 7 2.70 6.13 -40.90
CA LEU A 7 1.83 6.05 -39.73
C LEU A 7 2.65 6.22 -38.44
N LEU A 8 2.23 7.13 -37.56
CA LEU A 8 2.60 7.11 -36.15
C LEU A 8 1.32 7.01 -35.32
N LEU A 9 0.84 5.78 -35.12
CA LEU A 9 -0.03 5.49 -33.98
C LEU A 9 0.83 5.56 -32.71
N VAL A 10 0.74 6.66 -31.98
CA VAL A 10 1.25 6.70 -30.61
C VAL A 10 0.24 5.95 -29.75
N GLY A 11 0.45 4.65 -29.58
CA GLY A 11 -0.30 3.84 -28.63
C GLY A 11 0.05 4.32 -27.22
N ILE A 12 -0.92 4.92 -26.53
CA ILE A 12 -0.79 5.24 -25.11
C ILE A 12 -0.76 3.91 -24.37
N MET A 13 0.42 3.46 -23.95
CA MET A 13 0.55 2.37 -22.99
C MET A 13 0.14 2.94 -21.63
N PHE A 14 -1.16 2.85 -21.31
CA PHE A 14 -1.58 2.96 -19.92
C PHE A 14 -0.99 1.75 -19.20
N PRO A 15 -0.16 1.94 -18.15
CA PRO A 15 0.12 0.83 -17.25
C PRO A 15 -1.23 0.40 -16.69
N ALA A 16 -1.65 -0.82 -17.01
CA ALA A 16 -2.79 -1.42 -16.33
C ALA A 16 -2.36 -1.56 -14.88
N ILE A 17 -2.86 -0.68 -14.00
CA ILE A 17 -2.80 -0.88 -12.56
C ILE A 17 -3.73 -2.07 -12.32
N GLN A 18 -3.14 -3.26 -12.29
CA GLN A 18 -3.87 -4.49 -12.09
C GLN A 18 -3.95 -4.69 -10.58
N ALA A 19 -5.17 -4.83 -10.03
CA ALA A 19 -5.36 -5.13 -8.62
C ALA A 19 -4.57 -6.38 -8.23
N LYS A 20 -3.52 -6.22 -7.43
CA LYS A 20 -2.71 -7.33 -6.93
C LYS A 20 -3.27 -7.81 -5.61
N GLN A 21 -3.94 -8.96 -5.69
CA GLN A 21 -4.31 -9.74 -4.53
C GLN A 21 -3.29 -10.87 -4.31
N PHE A 22 -2.58 -10.81 -3.19
CA PHE A 22 -1.59 -11.83 -2.85
C PHE A 22 -2.24 -13.12 -2.36
N ARG A 23 -1.56 -14.25 -2.59
CA ARG A 23 -1.86 -15.50 -1.89
C ARG A 23 -1.13 -15.55 -0.55
N LYS A 24 -1.67 -16.26 0.43
CA LYS A 24 -1.09 -16.39 1.78
C LYS A 24 0.42 -16.69 1.79
N CYS A 25 0.87 -17.70 1.04
CA CYS A 25 2.30 -18.09 1.03
C CYS A 25 3.18 -17.08 0.28
N GLU A 26 2.65 -16.46 -0.78
CA GLU A 26 3.35 -15.40 -1.53
C GLU A 26 3.59 -14.21 -0.60
N LEU A 27 2.54 -13.77 0.10
CA LEU A 27 2.66 -12.67 1.05
C LEU A 27 3.57 -13.02 2.22
N SER A 28 3.54 -14.26 2.71
CA SER A 28 4.44 -14.71 3.78
C SER A 28 5.92 -14.63 3.39
N GLN A 29 6.24 -14.80 2.10
CA GLN A 29 7.60 -14.63 1.60
C GLN A 29 8.00 -13.16 1.53
N VAL A 30 7.09 -12.29 1.07
CA VAL A 30 7.33 -10.84 0.99
C VAL A 30 7.48 -10.22 2.37
N LEU A 31 6.59 -10.58 3.31
CA LEU A 31 6.59 -10.04 4.68
C LEU A 31 7.60 -10.72 5.61
N LYS A 32 8.53 -11.53 5.10
CA LYS A 32 9.48 -12.27 5.94
C LYS A 32 10.31 -11.35 6.84
N ASP A 33 10.62 -10.15 6.38
CA ASP A 33 11.39 -9.15 7.15
C ASP A 33 10.55 -8.41 8.21
N MET A 34 9.26 -8.72 8.32
CA MET A 34 8.38 -8.27 9.39
C MET A 34 8.40 -9.21 10.61
N ASP A 35 8.91 -10.44 10.46
CA ASP A 35 8.87 -11.45 11.52
C ASP A 35 9.63 -11.00 12.78
N GLY A 36 8.93 -11.02 13.92
CA GLY A 36 9.46 -10.61 15.22
C GLY A 36 9.54 -9.09 15.43
N PHE A 37 9.23 -8.26 14.42
CA PHE A 37 9.23 -6.82 14.59
C PHE A 37 8.13 -6.38 15.57
N GLY A 38 8.50 -5.57 16.56
CA GLY A 38 7.61 -5.17 17.66
C GLY A 38 7.06 -6.34 18.50
N GLY A 39 7.72 -7.52 18.44
CA GLY A 39 7.26 -8.73 19.12
C GLY A 39 6.13 -9.49 18.40
N ILE A 40 5.77 -9.07 17.17
CA ILE A 40 4.71 -9.69 16.37
C ILE A 40 5.29 -10.80 15.51
N ALA A 41 4.70 -11.99 15.58
CA ALA A 41 5.16 -13.12 14.76
C ALA A 41 4.62 -12.98 13.31
N LEU A 42 5.37 -13.49 12.32
CA LEU A 42 4.93 -13.48 10.92
C LEU A 42 3.51 -14.04 10.70
N PRO A 43 3.08 -15.15 11.33
CA PRO A 43 1.70 -15.64 11.18
C PRO A 43 0.64 -14.66 11.69
N GLU A 44 0.97 -13.84 12.68
CA GLU A 44 0.07 -12.79 13.21
C GLU A 44 -0.06 -11.67 12.18
N TRP A 45 1.04 -11.18 11.61
CA TRP A 45 1.00 -10.22 10.49
C TRP A 45 0.14 -10.71 9.33
N ILE A 46 0.30 -11.97 8.93
CA ILE A 46 -0.50 -12.57 7.86
C ILE A 46 -1.97 -12.67 8.24
N CYS A 47 -2.30 -12.99 9.49
CA CYS A 47 -3.67 -13.01 9.99
C CYS A 47 -4.30 -11.62 9.98
N THR A 48 -3.60 -10.62 10.51
CA THR A 48 -4.03 -9.22 10.53
C THR A 48 -4.32 -8.73 9.12
N VAL A 49 -3.37 -8.85 8.19
CA VAL A 49 -3.56 -8.36 6.82
C VAL A 49 -4.74 -9.07 6.13
N PHE A 50 -4.95 -10.37 6.39
CA PHE A 50 -6.12 -11.07 5.84
C PHE A 50 -7.44 -10.44 6.26
N HIS A 51 -7.59 -10.12 7.54
CA HIS A 51 -8.82 -9.54 8.09
C HIS A 51 -8.98 -8.06 7.74
N THR A 52 -7.87 -7.36 7.53
CA THR A 52 -7.84 -5.92 7.27
C THR A 52 -8.07 -5.59 5.79
N SER A 53 -7.45 -6.33 4.86
CA SER A 53 -7.51 -6.02 3.42
C SER A 53 -7.75 -7.24 2.52
N GLY A 54 -7.85 -8.46 3.07
CA GLY A 54 -8.00 -9.66 2.25
C GLY A 54 -6.80 -9.93 1.33
N TYR A 55 -5.62 -9.44 1.72
CA TYR A 55 -4.37 -9.48 0.94
C TYR A 55 -4.37 -8.64 -0.34
N ASP A 56 -5.29 -7.69 -0.49
CA ASP A 56 -5.39 -6.82 -1.67
C ASP A 56 -4.70 -5.48 -1.43
N THR A 57 -3.66 -5.22 -2.25
CA THR A 57 -2.86 -3.97 -2.27
C THR A 57 -3.67 -2.75 -2.65
N GLN A 58 -4.83 -2.90 -3.30
CA GLN A 58 -5.64 -1.77 -3.76
C GLN A 58 -6.90 -1.58 -2.90
N THR A 59 -6.93 -2.17 -1.71
CA THR A 59 -8.01 -1.95 -0.75
C THR A 59 -8.03 -0.49 -0.30
N ILE A 60 -9.15 0.20 -0.54
CA ILE A 60 -9.37 1.57 -0.09
C ILE A 60 -10.66 1.61 0.73
N VAL A 61 -10.55 2.03 1.99
CA VAL A 61 -11.71 2.18 2.89
C VAL A 61 -11.80 3.64 3.32
N SER A 62 -12.94 4.27 3.06
CA SER A 62 -13.20 5.65 3.49
C SER A 62 -14.17 5.66 4.67
N ASN A 63 -13.77 6.30 5.77
CA ASN A 63 -14.57 6.38 6.99
C ASN A 63 -14.40 7.74 7.67
N ASN A 64 -15.52 8.36 8.06
CA ASN A 64 -15.59 9.59 8.85
C ASN A 64 -14.64 10.73 8.38
N GLY A 65 -14.48 10.89 7.07
CA GLY A 65 -13.68 11.96 6.48
C GLY A 65 -12.16 11.69 6.40
N SER A 66 -11.74 10.45 6.68
CA SER A 66 -10.40 9.93 6.36
C SER A 66 -10.48 8.70 5.47
N THR A 67 -9.37 8.35 4.85
CA THR A 67 -9.26 7.17 3.99
C THR A 67 -8.05 6.36 4.41
N GLU A 68 -8.22 5.04 4.35
CA GLU A 68 -7.22 4.01 4.63
C GLU A 68 -6.84 3.32 3.32
N TYR A 69 -5.55 3.09 3.16
CA TYR A 69 -4.96 2.67 1.89
C TYR A 69 -4.18 1.37 2.05
N GLY A 70 -4.34 0.52 1.05
CA GLY A 70 -3.41 -0.55 0.80
C GLY A 70 -3.53 -1.75 1.72
N LEU A 71 -2.49 -2.56 1.66
CA LEU A 71 -2.45 -3.85 2.34
C LEU A 71 -2.61 -3.72 3.86
N PHE A 72 -2.01 -2.68 4.45
CA PHE A 72 -2.02 -2.40 5.89
C PHE A 72 -3.05 -1.35 6.32
N GLN A 73 -3.93 -0.91 5.41
CA GLN A 73 -4.97 0.10 5.69
C GLN A 73 -4.41 1.35 6.39
N ILE A 74 -3.35 1.93 5.83
CA ILE A 74 -2.66 3.09 6.39
C ILE A 74 -3.50 4.36 6.20
N ASN A 75 -3.81 5.06 7.29
CA ASN A 75 -4.77 6.18 7.29
C ASN A 75 -4.13 7.54 6.90
N ASN A 76 -4.73 8.27 5.95
CA ASN A 76 -4.25 9.58 5.47
C ASN A 76 -4.36 10.72 6.49
N LYS A 77 -5.11 10.56 7.58
CA LYS A 77 -5.27 11.59 8.61
C LYS A 77 -3.95 11.92 9.31
N PHE A 78 -3.04 10.94 9.39
CA PHE A 78 -1.78 11.10 10.13
C PHE A 78 -0.55 10.57 9.39
N TRP A 79 -0.67 9.49 8.62
CA TRP A 79 0.49 8.68 8.22
C TRP A 79 1.04 9.04 6.84
N CYS A 80 0.17 9.22 5.86
CA CYS A 80 0.54 9.61 4.50
C CYS A 80 -0.16 10.90 4.08
N ARG A 81 0.25 11.44 2.93
CA ARG A 81 -0.36 12.63 2.32
C ARG A 81 -1.19 12.27 1.09
N ASP A 82 -2.36 12.88 1.00
CA ASP A 82 -3.19 12.88 -0.20
C ASP A 82 -3.83 14.26 -0.41
N ASN A 83 -4.76 14.36 -1.37
CA ASN A 83 -5.49 15.60 -1.64
C ASN A 83 -6.76 15.77 -0.78
N GLN A 84 -7.15 14.77 0.01
CA GLN A 84 -8.34 14.84 0.87
C GLN A 84 -8.03 15.58 2.17
N ILE A 85 -6.88 15.29 2.81
CA ILE A 85 -6.50 15.87 4.11
C ILE A 85 -5.15 16.60 3.98
N LEU A 86 -5.20 17.84 3.50
CA LEU A 86 -4.01 18.68 3.31
C LEU A 86 -3.24 18.96 4.61
N GLN A 87 -3.94 18.97 5.74
CA GLN A 87 -3.38 19.16 7.08
C GLN A 87 -2.81 17.90 7.72
N SER A 88 -2.76 16.77 6.99
CA SER A 88 -2.13 15.55 7.48
C SER A 88 -0.69 15.80 7.92
N ARG A 89 -0.31 15.21 9.05
CA ARG A 89 1.07 15.26 9.53
C ARG A 89 2.04 14.52 8.61
N ASN A 90 1.54 13.63 7.74
CA ASN A 90 2.34 12.82 6.83
C ASN A 90 3.56 12.19 7.54
N ILE A 91 3.34 11.47 8.63
CA ILE A 91 4.41 10.96 9.49
C ILE A 91 5.37 10.04 8.73
N CYS A 92 4.87 9.25 7.78
CA CYS A 92 5.69 8.38 6.93
C CYS A 92 6.39 9.13 5.78
N ASP A 93 6.12 10.42 5.61
CA ASP A 93 6.67 11.29 4.57
C ASP A 93 6.52 10.73 3.15
N ILE A 94 5.31 10.23 2.85
CA ILE A 94 5.01 9.54 1.60
C ILE A 94 3.59 9.85 1.12
N SER A 95 3.38 9.77 -0.19
CA SER A 95 2.06 9.94 -0.79
C SER A 95 1.24 8.66 -0.63
N CYS A 96 -0.05 8.78 -0.28
CA CYS A 96 -0.89 7.61 0.02
C CYS A 96 -1.11 6.68 -1.19
N ASP A 97 -0.93 7.17 -2.42
CA ASP A 97 -1.01 6.33 -3.64
C ASP A 97 0.11 5.30 -3.74
N LYS A 98 1.21 5.48 -2.99
CA LYS A 98 2.30 4.50 -2.94
C LYS A 98 1.89 3.18 -2.31
N PHE A 99 1.00 3.22 -1.33
CA PHE A 99 0.45 2.02 -0.71
C PHE A 99 -0.55 1.26 -1.59
N LEU A 100 -0.77 1.71 -2.83
CA LEU A 100 -1.71 1.08 -3.78
C LEU A 100 -1.00 0.38 -4.94
N ASP A 101 0.33 0.38 -4.95
CA ASP A 101 1.12 -0.36 -5.94
C ASP A 101 1.53 -1.76 -5.42
N ASP A 102 2.23 -2.52 -6.24
CA ASP A 102 2.60 -3.91 -5.93
C ASP A 102 3.89 -4.02 -5.10
N ASP A 103 4.62 -2.92 -4.87
CA ASP A 103 5.86 -2.85 -4.10
C ASP A 103 5.60 -2.53 -2.63
N LEU A 104 5.47 -3.58 -1.83
CA LEU A 104 5.20 -3.48 -0.38
C LEU A 104 6.37 -2.94 0.46
N THR A 105 7.49 -2.53 -0.15
CA THR A 105 8.67 -2.09 0.59
C THR A 105 8.39 -0.84 1.43
N ASP A 106 7.71 0.15 0.84
CA ASP A 106 7.40 1.39 1.55
C ASP A 106 6.21 1.25 2.52
N ASP A 107 5.23 0.41 2.18
CA ASP A 107 4.17 -0.04 3.07
C ASP A 107 4.72 -0.62 4.37
N MET A 108 5.65 -1.58 4.26
CA MET A 108 6.27 -2.25 5.40
C MET A 108 7.06 -1.26 6.27
N ILE A 109 7.77 -0.31 5.66
CA ILE A 109 8.50 0.73 6.40
C ILE A 109 7.53 1.60 7.19
N CYS A 110 6.41 2.02 6.58
CA CYS A 110 5.41 2.83 7.26
C CYS A 110 4.69 2.03 8.36
N ALA A 111 4.30 0.78 8.11
CA ALA A 111 3.67 -0.09 9.10
C ALA A 111 4.56 -0.30 10.34
N LYS A 112 5.87 -0.52 10.15
CA LYS A 112 6.84 -0.59 11.25
C LYS A 112 6.87 0.71 12.07
N LYS A 113 6.86 1.86 11.40
CA LYS A 113 6.85 3.18 12.04
C LYS A 113 5.56 3.45 12.82
N ILE A 114 4.42 2.94 12.32
CA ILE A 114 3.14 3.00 13.02
C ILE A 114 3.24 2.16 14.30
N LEU A 115 3.70 0.93 14.20
CA LEU A 115 3.83 0.03 15.35
C LEU A 115 4.76 0.61 16.44
N ASP A 116 5.89 1.20 16.05
CA ASP A 116 6.82 1.86 16.98
C ASP A 116 6.17 3.04 17.73
N LYS A 117 5.14 3.66 17.16
CA LYS A 117 4.49 4.86 17.73
C LYS A 117 3.21 4.57 18.49
N GLU A 118 2.37 3.67 17.98
CA GLU A 118 1.04 3.40 18.52
C GLU A 118 0.94 2.05 19.26
N GLY A 119 1.90 1.14 19.06
CA GLY A 119 1.86 -0.21 19.62
C GLY A 119 0.93 -1.15 18.82
N ILE A 120 0.78 -2.39 19.29
CA ILE A 120 0.13 -3.48 18.53
C ILE A 120 -1.37 -3.30 18.30
N ASP A 121 -2.05 -2.46 19.11
CA ASP A 121 -3.51 -2.28 19.05
C ASP A 121 -4.00 -1.59 17.77
N CYS A 122 -3.09 -1.12 16.90
CA CYS A 122 -3.43 -0.47 15.64
C CYS A 122 -3.49 -1.41 14.41
N CYS A 123 -3.06 -2.67 14.53
CA CYS A 123 -2.90 -3.60 13.39
C CYS A 123 -3.67 -4.90 13.59
#